data_AF-A6GGG9-F1
#
_entry.id   AF-A6GGG9-F1
#
_cell.length_a   1.000
_cell.length_b   1.000
_cell.length_c   1.000
_cell.angle_alpha   90.00
_cell.angle_beta   90.00
_cell.angle_gamma   90.00
#
_symmetry.space_group_name_H-M   'P 1'
#
loop_
_entity.id
_entity.type
_entity.pdbx_description
1 polymer ?
#
loop_
_entity_poly.entity_id
_entity_poly.type
_entity_poly.pdbx_seq_one_letter_code
_entity_poly.pdbx_strand_id
1 'polypeptide(L)'
;MNLLKKLQHRVGVALTPAEHYERAFSQGVLLGHHKFAAATELFERAAARAERAGEVELHRQAHANALLYRFLSGGSPQVLSPLHTALGALDQIEAVGSRSDHMSASLLRHEVSGRLAEATVAVTDEADHLQRAKLHRSAAHSFHEFGGQPLSTYGLRPDGMALDRGDLRGFFHDGLARFHEALDRARHDPASAAEVMNGALVALYQTPAQAHRATAEGWLERLQTRRSCWSCRREFAGAGLHYHSISATVHGHTVEVLRQAGHDLASVDLDAQTVVLCTTCSSSINALADAQAQRRVAELRVEFQGHVAALQRELEMLNRRVTALSERAS
;
A
#
# COMPACT_ATOMS: atom_id res chain seq x y z
N MET A 1 55.62 8.78 -28.12
CA MET A 1 54.58 9.56 -27.39
C MET A 1 53.15 8.99 -27.47
N ASN A 2 52.77 8.16 -28.46
CA ASN A 2 51.37 7.72 -28.62
C ASN A 2 50.89 6.59 -27.66
N LEU A 3 51.80 5.79 -27.10
CA LEU A 3 51.45 4.67 -26.21
C LEU A 3 51.12 5.12 -24.78
N LEU A 4 51.86 6.11 -24.26
CA LEU A 4 51.61 6.71 -22.94
C LEU A 4 50.28 7.47 -22.90
N LYS A 5 49.94 8.22 -23.95
CA LYS A 5 48.61 8.85 -24.08
C LYS A 5 47.49 7.80 -24.13
N LYS A 6 47.66 6.70 -24.89
CA LYS A 6 46.67 5.61 -24.93
C LYS A 6 46.54 4.86 -23.60
N LEU A 7 47.63 4.69 -22.84
CA LEU A 7 47.60 4.10 -21.50
C LEU A 7 46.99 5.05 -20.46
N GLN A 8 47.33 6.34 -20.48
CA GLN A 8 46.70 7.36 -19.64
C GLN A 8 45.19 7.45 -19.92
N HIS A 9 44.78 7.37 -21.18
CA HIS A 9 43.37 7.35 -21.57
C HIS A 9 42.65 6.06 -21.15
N ARG A 10 43.36 4.92 -21.11
CA ARG A 10 42.84 3.65 -20.56
C ARG A 10 42.75 3.64 -19.03
N VAL A 11 43.67 4.29 -18.32
CA VAL A 11 43.73 4.27 -16.84
C VAL A 11 43.00 5.46 -16.20
N GLY A 12 42.80 6.56 -16.94
CA GLY A 12 42.02 7.74 -16.51
C GLY A 12 42.84 8.80 -15.79
N VAL A 13 44.16 8.73 -15.92
CA VAL A 13 45.10 9.66 -15.30
C VAL A 13 45.27 10.86 -16.23
N ALA A 14 45.14 12.07 -15.67
CA ALA A 14 45.27 13.37 -16.37
C ALA A 14 44.21 13.71 -17.45
N LEU A 15 43.06 13.03 -17.45
CA LEU A 15 41.94 13.40 -18.32
C LEU A 15 41.26 14.72 -17.89
N THR A 16 40.79 15.49 -18.85
CA THR A 16 39.95 16.67 -18.60
C THR A 16 38.59 16.25 -18.02
N PRO A 17 37.82 17.17 -17.40
CA PRO A 17 36.45 16.89 -16.98
C PRO A 17 35.58 16.31 -18.10
N ALA A 18 35.63 16.90 -19.29
CA ALA A 18 34.89 16.45 -20.47
C ALA A 18 35.31 15.03 -20.93
N GLU A 19 36.61 14.72 -20.95
CA GLU A 19 37.09 13.37 -21.30
C GLU A 19 36.63 12.32 -20.27
N HIS A 20 36.55 12.68 -18.98
CA HIS A 20 35.98 11.81 -17.95
C HIS A 20 34.49 11.57 -18.16
N TYR A 21 33.75 12.60 -18.57
CA TYR A 21 32.35 12.52 -18.90
C TYR A 21 32.09 11.60 -20.10
N GLU A 22 32.82 11.79 -21.20
CA GLU A 22 32.75 10.90 -22.38
C GLU A 22 33.11 9.45 -22.05
N ARG A 23 34.07 9.28 -21.13
CA ARG A 23 34.47 7.96 -20.66
C ARG A 23 33.35 7.26 -19.88
N ALA A 24 32.56 7.99 -19.09
CA ALA A 24 31.41 7.41 -18.38
C ALA A 24 30.39 6.82 -19.35
N PHE A 25 30.14 7.48 -20.48
CA PHE A 25 29.29 6.92 -21.53
C PHE A 25 29.92 5.71 -22.22
N SER A 26 31.16 5.84 -22.72
CA SER A 26 31.80 4.80 -23.53
C SER A 26 32.20 3.55 -22.76
N GLN A 27 32.51 3.66 -21.46
CA GLN A 27 32.92 2.53 -20.61
C GLN A 27 31.86 2.10 -19.60
N GLY A 28 30.70 2.76 -19.59
CA GLY A 28 29.63 2.51 -18.66
C GLY A 28 28.29 2.39 -19.38
N VAL A 29 27.67 3.52 -19.68
CA VAL A 29 26.29 3.61 -20.21
C VAL A 29 26.09 2.77 -21.47
N LEU A 30 26.95 2.95 -22.49
CA LEU A 30 26.80 2.33 -23.81
C LEU A 30 27.14 0.83 -23.82
N LEU A 31 27.71 0.31 -22.72
CA LEU A 31 27.97 -1.12 -22.55
C LEU A 31 26.74 -1.87 -21.99
N GLY A 32 25.66 -1.16 -21.64
CA GLY A 32 24.41 -1.73 -21.15
C GLY A 32 24.31 -1.81 -19.63
N HIS A 33 23.16 -2.30 -19.13
CA HIS A 33 22.74 -2.09 -17.74
C HIS A 33 23.71 -2.69 -16.71
N HIS A 34 24.38 -3.78 -17.06
CA HIS A 34 25.37 -4.44 -16.20
C HIS A 34 26.62 -3.58 -15.92
N LYS A 35 26.81 -2.47 -16.64
CA LYS A 35 27.90 -1.50 -16.43
C LYS A 35 27.43 -0.15 -15.87
N PHE A 36 26.16 0.00 -15.51
CA PHE A 36 25.66 1.26 -14.92
C PHE A 36 26.33 1.61 -13.60
N ALA A 37 26.69 0.64 -12.76
CA ALA A 37 27.46 0.90 -11.55
C ALA A 37 28.84 1.53 -11.85
N ALA A 38 29.51 1.06 -12.91
CA ALA A 38 30.77 1.65 -13.35
C ALA A 38 30.57 3.05 -13.98
N ALA A 39 29.46 3.26 -14.71
CA ALA A 39 29.09 4.57 -15.24
C ALA A 39 28.93 5.60 -14.12
N THR A 40 28.24 5.22 -13.03
CA THR A 40 28.07 6.03 -11.82
C THR A 40 29.39 6.53 -11.26
N GLU A 41 30.35 5.65 -11.01
CA GLU A 41 31.67 6.03 -10.49
C GLU A 41 32.43 6.97 -11.43
N LEU A 42 32.29 6.77 -12.75
CA LEU A 42 32.95 7.61 -13.74
C LEU A 42 32.32 9.01 -13.82
N PHE A 43 30.99 9.11 -13.75
CA PHE A 43 30.28 10.39 -13.69
C PHE A 43 30.57 11.15 -12.39
N GLU A 44 30.68 10.46 -11.24
CA GLU A 44 31.08 11.10 -9.98
C GLU A 44 32.48 11.71 -10.06
N ARG A 45 33.43 11.00 -10.68
CA ARG A 45 34.77 11.52 -10.92
C ARG A 45 34.76 12.71 -11.88
N ALA A 46 33.90 12.68 -12.91
CA ALA A 46 33.72 13.80 -13.83
C ALA A 46 33.17 15.03 -13.09
N ALA A 47 32.11 14.85 -12.29
CA ALA A 47 31.48 15.92 -11.50
C ALA A 47 32.46 16.56 -10.51
N ALA A 48 33.23 15.76 -9.78
CA ALA A 48 34.21 16.25 -8.80
C ALA A 48 35.42 16.96 -9.43
N ARG A 49 35.73 16.67 -10.71
CA ARG A 49 36.77 17.40 -11.46
C ARG A 49 36.23 18.67 -12.09
N ALA A 50 35.02 18.63 -12.66
CA ALA A 50 34.34 19.80 -13.20
C ALA A 50 34.14 20.88 -12.13
N GLU A 51 33.75 20.47 -10.91
CA GLU A 51 33.65 21.38 -9.75
C GLU A 51 34.98 22.08 -9.45
N ARG A 52 36.08 21.30 -9.36
CA ARG A 52 37.43 21.84 -9.12
C ARG A 52 37.93 22.74 -10.25
N ALA A 53 37.49 22.50 -11.47
CA ALA A 53 37.83 23.30 -12.64
C ALA A 53 36.93 24.53 -12.82
N GLY A 54 35.86 24.68 -12.03
CA GLY A 54 34.87 25.75 -12.18
C GLY A 54 33.91 25.57 -13.36
N GLU A 55 33.83 24.38 -13.94
CA GLU A 55 32.93 24.05 -15.06
C GLU A 55 31.52 23.70 -14.54
N VAL A 56 30.73 24.73 -14.22
CA VAL A 56 29.44 24.60 -13.52
C VAL A 56 28.44 23.70 -14.26
N GLU A 57 28.24 23.89 -15.56
CA GLU A 57 27.25 23.12 -16.32
C GLU A 57 27.63 21.64 -16.43
N LEU A 58 28.89 21.35 -16.74
CA LEU A 58 29.37 19.98 -16.81
C LEU A 58 29.28 19.28 -15.46
N HIS A 59 29.57 20.00 -14.35
CA HIS A 59 29.38 19.47 -13.01
C HIS A 59 27.92 19.06 -12.77
N ARG A 60 26.94 19.93 -13.09
CA ARG A 60 25.51 19.63 -12.91
C ARG A 60 25.07 18.42 -13.72
N GLN A 61 25.45 18.36 -15.00
CA GLN A 61 25.13 17.23 -15.88
C GLN A 61 25.75 15.92 -15.39
N ALA A 62 27.05 15.93 -15.07
CA ALA A 62 27.74 14.76 -14.53
C ALA A 62 27.15 14.29 -13.20
N HIS A 63 26.78 15.22 -12.32
CA HIS A 63 26.15 14.89 -11.05
C HIS A 63 24.76 14.26 -11.24
N ALA A 64 23.91 14.84 -12.10
CA ALA A 64 22.59 14.28 -12.40
C ALA A 64 22.70 12.88 -13.02
N ASN A 65 23.60 12.67 -13.99
CA ASN A 65 23.84 11.37 -14.60
C ASN A 65 24.39 10.34 -13.59
N ALA A 66 25.31 10.74 -12.70
CA ALA A 66 25.78 9.86 -11.63
C ALA A 66 24.62 9.34 -10.77
N LEU A 67 23.72 10.23 -10.34
CA LEU A 67 22.56 9.85 -9.53
C LEU A 67 21.56 8.98 -10.31
N LEU A 68 21.32 9.29 -11.58
CA LEU A 68 20.44 8.52 -12.46
C LEU A 68 20.93 7.07 -12.61
N TYR A 69 22.18 6.88 -13.02
CA TYR A 69 22.72 5.54 -13.22
C TYR A 69 22.92 4.79 -11.89
N ARG A 70 23.14 5.48 -10.78
CA ARG A 70 23.13 4.90 -9.44
C ARG A 70 21.75 4.34 -9.08
N PHE A 71 20.69 5.09 -9.38
CA PHE A 71 19.32 4.62 -9.20
C PHE A 71 19.03 3.41 -10.09
N LEU A 72 19.41 3.46 -11.36
CA LEU A 72 19.18 2.35 -12.30
C LEU A 72 19.94 1.08 -11.90
N SER A 73 21.19 1.20 -11.43
CA SER A 73 22.00 0.05 -11.01
C SER A 73 21.60 -0.52 -9.65
N GLY A 74 21.38 0.35 -8.65
CA GLY A 74 21.20 -0.06 -7.26
C GLY A 74 19.74 -0.11 -6.81
N GLY A 75 18.87 0.70 -7.41
CA GLY A 75 17.45 0.73 -7.09
C GLY A 75 17.04 1.41 -5.81
N SER A 76 17.99 1.99 -5.09
CA SER A 76 17.71 2.62 -3.80
C SER A 76 16.84 3.86 -3.99
N PRO A 77 15.63 3.92 -3.40
CA PRO A 77 14.77 5.11 -3.46
C PRO A 77 15.41 6.36 -2.85
N GLN A 78 16.40 6.19 -1.98
CA GLN A 78 17.12 7.31 -1.33
C GLN A 78 17.82 8.22 -2.34
N VAL A 79 18.13 7.71 -3.55
CA VAL A 79 18.79 8.47 -4.62
C VAL A 79 17.81 9.35 -5.40
N LEU A 80 16.50 9.07 -5.34
CA LEU A 80 15.48 9.76 -6.15
C LEU A 80 15.32 11.23 -5.75
N SER A 81 15.34 11.55 -4.46
CA SER A 81 15.21 12.95 -4.00
C SER A 81 16.42 13.82 -4.39
N PRO A 82 17.68 13.39 -4.18
CA PRO A 82 18.85 14.07 -4.75
C PRO A 82 18.79 14.20 -6.28
N LEU A 83 18.38 13.13 -6.99
CA LEU A 83 18.27 13.15 -8.44
C LEU A 83 17.24 14.18 -8.93
N HIS A 84 16.06 14.21 -8.31
CA HIS A 84 15.02 15.19 -8.62
C HIS A 84 15.52 16.63 -8.46
N THR A 85 16.29 16.90 -7.40
CA THR A 85 16.91 18.22 -7.17
C THR A 85 17.96 18.54 -8.25
N ALA A 86 18.84 17.59 -8.58
CA ALA A 86 19.88 17.78 -9.59
C ALA A 86 19.29 18.05 -10.99
N LEU A 87 18.22 17.35 -11.37
CA LEU A 87 17.52 17.58 -12.64
C LEU A 87 16.83 18.94 -12.70
N GLY A 88 16.44 19.51 -11.55
CA GLY A 88 15.82 20.83 -11.49
C GLY A 88 16.73 22.00 -11.88
N ALA A 89 18.04 21.76 -11.98
CA ALA A 89 19.04 22.75 -12.39
C ALA A 89 19.42 22.65 -13.88
N LEU A 90 18.73 21.80 -14.65
CA LEU A 90 19.03 21.50 -16.05
C LEU A 90 17.78 21.72 -16.91
N ASP A 91 17.97 22.17 -18.15
CA ASP A 91 16.90 22.21 -19.16
C ASP A 91 16.81 20.86 -19.92
N GLN A 92 17.97 20.30 -20.23
CA GLN A 92 18.12 19.03 -20.96
C GLN A 92 19.20 18.15 -20.33
N ILE A 93 19.05 16.84 -20.56
CA ILE A 93 20.00 15.80 -20.18
C ILE A 93 20.03 14.75 -21.28
N GLU A 94 21.09 13.96 -21.38
CA GLU A 94 21.14 12.84 -22.31
C GLU A 94 20.01 11.86 -22.02
N ALA A 95 19.37 11.38 -23.09
CA ALA A 95 18.36 10.34 -22.99
C ALA A 95 19.00 9.08 -22.39
N VAL A 96 18.24 8.38 -21.53
CA VAL A 96 18.79 7.28 -20.76
C VAL A 96 19.29 6.16 -21.67
N GLY A 97 20.58 5.80 -21.53
CA GLY A 97 21.21 4.82 -22.41
C GLY A 97 21.76 5.37 -23.73
N SER A 98 21.56 6.65 -24.03
CA SER A 98 22.11 7.34 -25.21
C SER A 98 23.14 8.39 -24.80
N ARG A 99 24.07 8.68 -25.72
CA ARG A 99 25.02 9.81 -25.59
C ARG A 99 24.65 10.97 -26.51
N SER A 100 24.03 10.67 -27.65
CA SER A 100 23.73 11.66 -28.69
C SER A 100 22.35 12.28 -28.50
N ASP A 101 21.40 11.50 -28.01
CA ASP A 101 20.02 11.95 -27.89
C ASP A 101 19.86 12.68 -26.56
N HIS A 102 19.10 13.77 -26.59
CA HIS A 102 18.81 14.58 -25.42
C HIS A 102 17.31 14.53 -25.15
N MET A 103 16.96 14.56 -23.88
CA MET A 103 15.58 14.66 -23.41
C MET A 103 15.43 15.87 -22.49
N SER A 104 14.19 16.31 -22.33
CA SER A 104 13.88 17.36 -21.37
C SER A 104 14.17 16.87 -19.94
N ALA A 105 14.98 17.62 -19.20
CA ALA A 105 15.27 17.32 -17.81
C ALA A 105 14.03 17.48 -16.93
N SER A 106 13.10 18.37 -17.28
CA SER A 106 11.82 18.50 -16.57
C SER A 106 10.95 17.26 -16.72
N LEU A 107 10.86 16.67 -17.92
CA LEU A 107 10.14 15.40 -18.12
C LEU A 107 10.74 14.28 -17.28
N LEU A 108 12.06 14.08 -17.33
CA LEU A 108 12.69 13.05 -16.50
C LEU A 108 12.48 13.32 -15.00
N ARG A 109 12.49 14.59 -14.58
CA ARG A 109 12.21 14.99 -13.20
C ARG A 109 10.77 14.64 -12.77
N HIS A 110 9.78 14.78 -13.64
CA HIS A 110 8.41 14.31 -13.38
C HIS A 110 8.35 12.80 -13.18
N GLU A 111 9.04 12.02 -14.02
CA GLU A 111 9.13 10.57 -13.86
C GLU A 111 9.79 10.17 -12.53
N VAL A 112 10.89 10.83 -12.15
CA VAL A 112 11.58 10.63 -10.86
C VAL A 112 10.69 11.04 -9.68
N SER A 113 9.90 12.11 -9.83
CA SER A 113 8.92 12.52 -8.81
C SER A 113 7.84 11.45 -8.60
N GLY A 114 7.31 10.87 -9.68
CA GLY A 114 6.36 9.76 -9.60
C GLY A 114 6.95 8.54 -8.90
N ARG A 115 8.19 8.15 -9.26
CA ARG A 115 8.95 7.09 -8.57
C ARG A 115 9.09 7.34 -7.07
N LEU A 116 9.41 8.57 -6.68
CA LEU A 116 9.57 8.94 -5.28
C LEU A 116 8.25 8.82 -4.52
N ALA A 117 7.15 9.26 -5.13
CA ALA A 117 5.82 9.14 -4.55
C ALA A 117 5.43 7.67 -4.34
N GLU A 118 5.68 6.79 -5.32
CA GLU A 118 5.44 5.35 -5.18
C GLU A 118 6.28 4.69 -4.10
N ALA A 119 7.58 5.00 -4.05
CA ALA A 119 8.45 4.48 -3.00
C ALA A 119 7.96 4.90 -1.61
N THR A 120 7.42 6.12 -1.50
CA THR A 120 6.82 6.62 -0.26
C THR A 120 5.51 5.92 0.07
N VAL A 121 4.64 5.67 -0.92
CA VAL A 121 3.41 4.88 -0.75
C VAL A 121 3.73 3.46 -0.24
N ALA A 122 4.77 2.82 -0.76
CA ALA A 122 5.14 1.45 -0.41
C ALA A 122 5.53 1.28 1.07
N VAL A 123 6.00 2.34 1.73
CA VAL A 123 6.36 2.33 3.16
C VAL A 123 5.35 3.04 4.06
N THR A 124 4.29 3.61 3.48
CA THR A 124 3.21 4.26 4.25
C THR A 124 2.26 3.18 4.78
N ASP A 125 1.87 3.31 6.05
CA ASP A 125 0.90 2.43 6.71
C ASP A 125 -0.33 2.19 5.84
N GLU A 126 -0.70 0.92 5.64
CA GLU A 126 -1.85 0.51 4.84
C GLU A 126 -3.16 1.06 5.40
N ALA A 127 -3.24 1.29 6.72
CA ALA A 127 -4.40 1.84 7.38
C ALA A 127 -4.56 3.36 7.20
N ASP A 128 -3.49 4.09 6.83
CA ASP A 128 -3.53 5.54 6.62
C ASP A 128 -3.99 5.89 5.19
N HIS A 129 -5.28 5.65 4.94
CA HIS A 129 -5.89 5.90 3.64
C HIS A 129 -5.79 7.37 3.21
N LEU A 130 -5.90 8.33 4.13
CA LEU A 130 -5.82 9.74 3.80
C LEU A 130 -4.43 10.13 3.28
N GLN A 131 -3.37 9.66 3.94
CA GLN A 131 -2.01 9.94 3.49
C GLN A 131 -1.70 9.23 2.17
N ARG A 132 -2.12 7.96 2.02
CA ARG A 132 -1.96 7.22 0.76
C ARG A 132 -2.69 7.90 -0.41
N ALA A 133 -3.90 8.42 -0.18
CA ALA A 133 -4.65 9.16 -1.19
C ALA A 133 -3.87 10.40 -1.67
N LYS A 134 -3.26 11.16 -0.75
CA LYS A 134 -2.44 12.33 -1.09
C LYS A 134 -1.20 11.95 -1.91
N LEU A 135 -0.49 10.91 -1.50
CA LEU A 135 0.71 10.44 -2.20
C LEU A 135 0.39 9.92 -3.61
N HIS A 136 -0.69 9.15 -3.75
CA HIS A 136 -1.15 8.71 -5.06
C HIS A 136 -1.60 9.89 -5.94
N ARG A 137 -2.27 10.91 -5.38
CA ARG A 137 -2.62 12.12 -6.12
C ARG A 137 -1.37 12.88 -6.59
N SER A 138 -0.33 12.95 -5.76
CA SER A 138 0.96 13.52 -6.15
C SER A 138 1.62 12.72 -7.28
N ALA A 139 1.60 11.38 -7.21
CA ALA A 139 2.13 10.52 -8.26
C ALA A 139 1.37 10.72 -9.57
N ALA A 140 0.03 10.73 -9.50
CA ALA A 140 -0.85 10.94 -10.65
C ALA A 140 -0.55 12.27 -11.35
N HIS A 141 -0.42 13.36 -10.59
CA HIS A 141 -0.04 14.65 -11.14
C HIS A 141 1.30 14.59 -11.87
N SER A 142 2.36 14.04 -11.25
CA SER A 142 3.67 13.93 -11.89
C SER A 142 3.63 13.13 -13.19
N PHE A 143 2.87 12.02 -13.24
CA PHE A 143 2.76 11.22 -14.45
C PHE A 143 1.87 11.84 -15.53
N HIS A 144 0.83 12.58 -15.17
CA HIS A 144 0.04 13.34 -16.13
C HIS A 144 0.86 14.48 -16.77
N GLU A 145 1.70 15.18 -16.00
CA GLU A 145 2.64 16.18 -16.52
C GLU A 145 3.70 15.55 -17.44
N PHE A 146 4.11 14.30 -17.20
CA PHE A 146 4.96 13.55 -18.12
C PHE A 146 4.25 13.25 -19.46
N GLY A 147 2.95 12.95 -19.39
CA GLY A 147 2.10 12.72 -20.56
C GLY A 147 2.25 11.32 -21.17
N GLY A 148 1.86 11.18 -22.44
CA GLY A 148 1.70 9.89 -23.10
C GLY A 148 2.98 9.21 -23.58
N GLN A 149 4.17 9.74 -23.25
CA GLN A 149 5.46 9.20 -23.70
C GLN A 149 5.85 7.93 -22.92
N PRO A 150 6.74 7.08 -23.48
CA PRO A 150 7.32 5.97 -22.73
C PRO A 150 8.18 6.45 -21.56
N LEU A 151 8.06 5.78 -20.43
CA LEU A 151 8.82 6.09 -19.22
C LEU A 151 10.25 5.54 -19.31
N SER A 152 11.23 6.43 -19.20
CA SER A 152 12.64 6.13 -19.53
C SER A 152 13.31 5.20 -18.54
N THR A 153 13.05 5.39 -17.25
CA THR A 153 13.62 4.57 -16.18
C THR A 153 12.89 3.25 -16.00
N TYR A 154 11.60 3.18 -16.34
CA TYR A 154 10.78 1.95 -16.19
C TYR A 154 11.14 0.87 -17.20
N GLY A 155 11.51 1.22 -18.42
CA GLY A 155 12.01 0.25 -19.39
C GLY A 155 13.32 -0.43 -18.96
N LEU A 156 14.16 0.26 -18.19
CA LEU A 156 15.46 -0.26 -17.74
C LEU A 156 15.39 -0.89 -16.35
N ARG A 157 14.43 -0.44 -15.55
CA ARG A 157 14.13 -0.96 -14.22
C ARG A 157 12.61 -1.14 -14.06
N PRO A 158 12.07 -2.26 -14.56
CA PRO A 158 10.67 -2.59 -14.42
C PRO A 158 10.30 -2.80 -12.95
N ASP A 159 9.07 -2.45 -12.61
CA ASP A 159 8.45 -2.66 -11.30
C ASP A 159 7.46 -3.83 -11.31
N GLY A 160 7.35 -4.54 -12.44
CA GLY A 160 6.42 -5.65 -12.65
C GLY A 160 5.02 -5.23 -13.08
N MET A 161 4.75 -3.93 -13.22
CA MET A 161 3.48 -3.41 -13.76
C MET A 161 3.63 -3.08 -15.24
N ALA A 162 2.69 -3.54 -16.08
CA ALA A 162 2.65 -3.21 -17.51
C ALA A 162 2.05 -1.81 -17.75
N LEU A 163 2.69 -0.78 -17.18
CA LEU A 163 2.26 0.62 -17.20
C LEU A 163 3.40 1.51 -17.72
N ASP A 164 3.87 1.23 -18.94
CA ASP A 164 5.12 1.80 -19.45
C ASP A 164 5.00 3.23 -20.00
N ARG A 165 3.81 3.86 -19.88
CA ARG A 165 3.52 5.22 -20.34
C ARG A 165 3.04 6.09 -19.19
N GLY A 166 3.44 7.37 -19.21
CA GLY A 166 3.09 8.32 -18.15
C GLY A 166 1.57 8.46 -17.97
N ASP A 167 0.82 8.64 -19.04
CA ASP A 167 -0.65 8.75 -18.99
C ASP A 167 -1.34 7.55 -18.31
N LEU A 168 -0.99 6.32 -18.70
CA LEU A 168 -1.53 5.10 -18.10
C LEU A 168 -1.21 5.01 -16.60
N ARG A 169 0.01 5.35 -16.21
CA ARG A 169 0.44 5.33 -14.81
C ARG A 169 -0.20 6.46 -14.00
N GLY A 170 -0.44 7.61 -14.64
CA GLY A 170 -1.21 8.72 -14.09
C GLY A 170 -2.63 8.30 -13.75
N PHE A 171 -3.35 7.70 -14.69
CA PHE A 171 -4.69 7.17 -14.45
C PHE A 171 -4.72 6.08 -13.37
N PHE A 172 -3.71 5.21 -13.35
CA PHE A 172 -3.60 4.19 -12.30
C PHE A 172 -3.53 4.83 -10.91
N HIS A 173 -2.66 5.83 -10.74
CA HIS A 173 -2.52 6.53 -9.46
C HIS A 173 -3.70 7.45 -9.13
N ASP A 174 -4.36 8.08 -10.11
CA ASP A 174 -5.60 8.82 -9.86
C ASP A 174 -6.70 7.88 -9.34
N GLY A 175 -6.81 6.70 -9.96
CA GLY A 175 -7.68 5.62 -9.51
C GLY A 175 -7.41 5.22 -8.06
N LEU A 176 -6.15 4.95 -7.71
CA LEU A 176 -5.77 4.59 -6.34
C LEU A 176 -5.95 5.73 -5.33
N ALA A 177 -5.73 6.98 -5.74
CA ALA A 177 -5.96 8.14 -4.89
C ALA A 177 -7.43 8.24 -4.48
N ARG A 178 -8.33 8.11 -5.46
CA ARG A 178 -9.78 8.12 -5.24
C ARG A 178 -10.25 6.89 -4.47
N PHE A 179 -9.68 5.72 -4.74
CA PHE A 179 -9.98 4.48 -4.00
C PHE A 179 -9.72 4.67 -2.50
N HIS A 180 -8.52 5.14 -2.12
CA HIS A 180 -8.19 5.37 -0.72
C HIS A 180 -9.02 6.50 -0.09
N GLU A 181 -9.31 7.57 -0.83
CA GLU A 181 -10.21 8.63 -0.37
C GLU A 181 -11.62 8.09 -0.10
N ALA A 182 -12.14 7.21 -0.95
CA ALA A 182 -13.42 6.55 -0.74
C ALA A 182 -13.41 5.66 0.52
N LEU A 183 -12.33 4.91 0.79
CA LEU A 183 -12.21 4.09 1.99
C LEU A 183 -12.21 4.92 3.29
N ASP A 184 -11.58 6.09 3.28
CA ASP A 184 -11.61 7.03 4.41
C ASP A 184 -13.04 7.56 4.64
N ARG A 185 -13.71 7.99 3.57
CA ARG A 185 -15.10 8.50 3.62
C ARG A 185 -16.12 7.43 3.99
N ALA A 186 -15.88 6.17 3.62
CA ALA A 186 -16.80 5.05 3.83
C ALA A 186 -17.21 4.85 5.29
N ARG A 187 -16.37 5.29 6.23
CA ARG A 187 -16.63 5.21 7.68
C ARG A 187 -17.75 6.15 8.15
N HIS A 188 -18.06 7.19 7.37
CA HIS A 188 -18.98 8.26 7.80
C HIS A 188 -20.13 8.45 6.80
N ASP A 189 -19.84 8.33 5.50
CA ASP A 189 -20.82 8.54 4.44
C ASP A 189 -20.61 7.52 3.30
N PRO A 190 -21.33 6.39 3.33
CA PRO A 190 -21.27 5.38 2.28
C PRO A 190 -21.70 5.88 0.90
N ALA A 191 -22.62 6.84 0.84
CA ALA A 191 -23.12 7.36 -0.43
C ALA A 191 -22.06 8.22 -1.10
N SER A 192 -21.47 9.17 -0.37
CA SER A 192 -20.34 9.96 -0.88
C SER A 192 -19.13 9.08 -1.20
N ALA A 193 -18.84 8.06 -0.39
CA ALA A 193 -17.79 7.10 -0.67
C ALA A 193 -18.03 6.33 -1.98
N ALA A 194 -19.27 5.91 -2.26
CA ALA A 194 -19.63 5.23 -3.51
C ALA A 194 -19.42 6.12 -4.74
N GLU A 195 -19.74 7.42 -4.66
CA GLU A 195 -19.47 8.38 -5.74
C GLU A 195 -17.98 8.51 -6.03
N VAL A 196 -17.16 8.65 -4.98
CA VAL A 196 -15.69 8.74 -5.14
C VAL A 196 -15.12 7.42 -5.68
N MET A 197 -15.64 6.28 -5.22
CA MET A 197 -15.25 4.95 -5.70
C MET A 197 -15.59 4.74 -7.18
N ASN A 198 -16.74 5.23 -7.64
CA ASN A 198 -17.05 5.26 -9.08
C ASN A 198 -16.02 6.06 -9.87
N GLY A 199 -15.61 7.23 -9.36
CA GLY A 199 -14.52 8.01 -9.95
C GLY A 199 -13.20 7.22 -10.01
N ALA A 200 -12.89 6.43 -8.97
CA ALA A 200 -11.73 5.54 -8.96
C ALA A 200 -11.80 4.51 -10.10
N LEU A 201 -12.95 3.88 -10.27
CA LEU A 201 -13.16 2.90 -11.34
C LEU A 201 -12.99 3.50 -12.73
N VAL A 202 -13.55 4.69 -12.99
CA VAL A 202 -13.41 5.39 -14.28
C VAL A 202 -11.94 5.57 -14.65
N ALA A 203 -11.10 5.97 -13.70
CA ALA A 203 -9.66 6.12 -13.92
C ALA A 203 -8.98 4.74 -14.11
N LEU A 204 -9.29 3.76 -13.26
CA LEU A 204 -8.70 2.41 -13.37
C LEU A 204 -9.08 1.69 -14.68
N TYR A 205 -10.25 1.95 -15.26
CA TYR A 205 -10.65 1.42 -16.57
C TYR A 205 -9.78 1.91 -17.73
N GLN A 206 -9.06 3.01 -17.57
CA GLN A 206 -8.06 3.47 -18.55
C GLN A 206 -6.78 2.64 -18.52
N THR A 207 -6.67 1.68 -17.60
CA THR A 207 -5.43 0.94 -17.33
C THR A 207 -5.65 -0.58 -17.37
N PRO A 208 -4.59 -1.38 -17.59
CA PRO A 208 -4.67 -2.84 -17.55
C PRO A 208 -4.82 -3.43 -16.12
N ALA A 209 -5.00 -2.61 -15.07
CA ALA A 209 -5.00 -3.04 -13.67
C ALA A 209 -6.29 -3.79 -13.23
N GLN A 210 -6.54 -4.97 -13.79
CA GLN A 210 -7.76 -5.76 -13.54
C GLN A 210 -8.00 -6.10 -12.07
N ALA A 211 -6.96 -6.52 -11.33
CA ALA A 211 -7.10 -6.87 -9.91
C ALA A 211 -7.58 -5.67 -9.05
N HIS A 212 -7.05 -4.48 -9.33
CA HIS A 212 -7.43 -3.25 -8.63
C HIS A 212 -8.86 -2.82 -8.98
N ARG A 213 -9.26 -2.98 -10.25
CA ARG A 213 -10.64 -2.75 -10.69
C ARG A 213 -11.63 -3.66 -9.96
N ALA A 214 -11.38 -4.98 -9.97
CA ALA A 214 -12.23 -5.94 -9.27
C ALA A 214 -12.34 -5.64 -7.76
N THR A 215 -11.24 -5.21 -7.14
CA THR A 215 -11.24 -4.78 -5.73
C THR A 215 -12.12 -3.55 -5.51
N ALA A 216 -11.99 -2.52 -6.36
CA ALA A 216 -12.81 -1.31 -6.28
C ALA A 216 -14.30 -1.58 -6.59
N GLU A 217 -14.60 -2.48 -7.54
CA GLU A 217 -15.96 -2.95 -7.85
C GLU A 217 -16.60 -3.63 -6.63
N GLY A 218 -15.90 -4.55 -5.98
CA GLY A 218 -16.40 -5.22 -4.78
C GLY A 218 -16.64 -4.25 -3.61
N TRP A 219 -15.78 -3.23 -3.45
CA TRP A 219 -16.04 -2.18 -2.47
C TRP A 219 -17.24 -1.30 -2.85
N LEU A 220 -17.37 -0.93 -4.12
CA LEU A 220 -18.51 -0.15 -4.60
C LEU A 220 -19.84 -0.87 -4.34
N GLU A 221 -19.92 -2.16 -4.67
CA GLU A 221 -21.09 -2.99 -4.41
C GLU A 221 -21.45 -2.99 -2.91
N ARG A 222 -20.46 -3.17 -2.04
CA ARG A 222 -20.66 -3.11 -0.59
C ARG A 222 -21.18 -1.75 -0.13
N LEU A 223 -20.63 -0.66 -0.64
CA LEU A 223 -21.05 0.71 -0.30
C LEU A 223 -22.49 1.00 -0.74
N GLN A 224 -22.88 0.50 -1.91
CA GLN A 224 -24.20 0.72 -2.49
C GLN A 224 -25.27 -0.20 -1.90
N THR A 225 -24.91 -1.37 -1.39
CA THR A 225 -25.88 -2.33 -0.85
C THR A 225 -26.54 -1.78 0.40
N ARG A 226 -27.87 -1.60 0.33
CA ARG A 226 -28.71 -1.15 1.44
C ARG A 226 -29.51 -2.29 2.04
N ARG A 227 -29.61 -2.30 3.37
CA ARG A 227 -30.40 -3.27 4.13
C ARG A 227 -31.02 -2.63 5.35
N SER A 228 -32.19 -3.12 5.74
CA SER A 228 -32.79 -2.74 7.02
C SER A 228 -32.24 -3.60 8.16
N CYS A 229 -31.91 -2.96 9.27
CA CYS A 229 -31.50 -3.66 10.48
C CYS A 229 -32.68 -4.49 11.04
N TRP A 230 -32.43 -5.77 11.30
CA TRP A 230 -33.38 -6.70 11.90
C TRP A 230 -33.98 -6.18 13.21
N SER A 231 -33.15 -5.55 14.05
CA SER A 231 -33.55 -5.10 15.38
C SER A 231 -34.22 -3.72 15.35
N CYS A 232 -33.57 -2.70 14.80
CA CYS A 232 -34.07 -1.31 14.88
C CYS A 232 -34.82 -0.83 13.63
N ARG A 233 -34.94 -1.66 12.59
CA ARG A 233 -35.66 -1.41 11.33
C ARG A 233 -35.19 -0.21 10.50
N ARG A 234 -34.18 0.53 10.96
CA ARG A 234 -33.53 1.58 10.17
C ARG A 234 -32.75 0.97 9.00
N GLU A 235 -32.80 1.65 7.85
CA GLU A 235 -32.02 1.32 6.67
C GLU A 235 -30.57 1.82 6.82
N PHE A 236 -29.61 0.99 6.42
CA PHE A 236 -28.20 1.33 6.38
C PHE A 236 -27.58 0.90 5.05
N ALA A 237 -26.61 1.67 4.58
CA ALA A 237 -25.76 1.36 3.44
C ALA A 237 -24.34 0.98 3.92
N GLY A 238 -23.57 0.24 3.13
CA GLY A 238 -22.20 -0.16 3.50
C GLY A 238 -22.13 -1.53 4.19
N ALA A 239 -22.30 -2.59 3.40
CA ALA A 239 -22.17 -3.97 3.86
C ALA A 239 -20.79 -4.26 4.44
N GLY A 240 -20.76 -4.80 5.66
CA GLY A 240 -19.53 -5.09 6.40
C GLY A 240 -18.84 -3.85 6.97
N LEU A 241 -19.48 -2.67 6.92
CA LEU A 241 -18.99 -1.42 7.52
C LEU A 241 -19.99 -0.87 8.53
N HIS A 242 -21.23 -0.67 8.11
CA HIS A 242 -22.30 -0.10 8.94
C HIS A 242 -23.34 -1.14 9.35
N TYR A 243 -23.34 -2.29 8.69
CA TYR A 243 -24.12 -3.45 9.08
C TYR A 243 -23.39 -4.75 8.71
N HIS A 244 -23.75 -5.82 9.41
CA HIS A 244 -23.20 -7.15 9.21
C HIS A 244 -24.32 -8.19 9.31
N SER A 245 -24.16 -9.30 8.60
CA SER A 245 -25.00 -10.48 8.82
C SER A 245 -24.47 -11.24 10.04
N ILE A 246 -25.35 -11.51 11.00
CA ILE A 246 -25.04 -12.34 12.18
C ILE A 246 -25.86 -13.62 12.14
N SER A 247 -25.30 -14.70 12.69
CA SER A 247 -26.02 -15.97 12.80
C SER A 247 -27.23 -15.82 13.72
N ALA A 248 -28.37 -16.33 13.26
CA ALA A 248 -29.61 -16.36 14.01
C ALA A 248 -30.46 -17.54 13.54
N THR A 249 -31.19 -18.16 14.46
CA THR A 249 -32.18 -19.18 14.08
C THR A 249 -33.38 -18.47 13.45
N VAL A 250 -33.61 -18.74 12.17
CA VAL A 250 -34.69 -18.13 11.39
C VAL A 250 -35.58 -19.23 10.82
N HIS A 251 -36.89 -19.09 11.02
CA HIS A 251 -37.89 -20.01 10.47
C HIS A 251 -38.63 -19.38 9.30
N GLY A 252 -39.23 -20.20 8.43
CA GLY A 252 -40.05 -19.70 7.32
C GLY A 252 -41.20 -18.79 7.76
N HIS A 253 -41.77 -19.04 8.95
CA HIS A 253 -42.77 -18.16 9.56
C HIS A 253 -42.23 -16.74 9.83
N THR A 254 -40.96 -16.60 10.20
CA THR A 254 -40.30 -15.32 10.42
C THR A 254 -40.31 -14.46 9.16
N VAL A 255 -40.03 -15.06 7.99
CA VAL A 255 -40.07 -14.37 6.69
C VAL A 255 -41.49 -13.96 6.31
N GLU A 256 -42.49 -14.80 6.60
CA GLU A 256 -43.89 -14.48 6.36
C GLU A 256 -44.36 -13.29 7.19
N VAL A 257 -43.99 -13.23 8.48
CA VAL A 257 -44.30 -12.08 9.35
C VAL A 257 -43.68 -10.79 8.82
N LEU A 258 -42.42 -10.83 8.35
CA LEU A 258 -41.78 -9.65 7.74
C LEU A 258 -42.48 -9.20 6.48
N ARG A 259 -42.88 -10.14 5.63
CA ARG A 259 -43.59 -9.87 4.38
C ARG A 259 -44.91 -9.16 4.66
N GLN A 260 -45.67 -9.66 5.63
CA GLN A 260 -46.95 -9.06 6.05
C GLN A 260 -46.76 -7.67 6.66
N ALA A 261 -45.65 -7.44 7.37
CA ALA A 261 -45.29 -6.15 7.94
C ALA A 261 -44.66 -5.16 6.94
N GLY A 262 -44.48 -5.55 5.67
CA GLY A 262 -43.84 -4.71 4.65
C GLY A 262 -42.37 -4.42 4.94
N HIS A 263 -41.67 -5.32 5.61
CA HIS A 263 -40.26 -5.16 5.96
C HIS A 263 -39.33 -5.72 4.88
N ASP A 264 -38.09 -5.21 4.87
CA ASP A 264 -37.03 -5.68 3.97
C ASP A 264 -36.73 -7.16 4.18
N LEU A 265 -37.16 -8.00 3.24
CA LEU A 265 -36.95 -9.45 3.29
C LEU A 265 -35.47 -9.82 3.10
N ALA A 266 -34.67 -8.96 2.46
CA ALA A 266 -33.23 -9.20 2.29
C ALA A 266 -32.44 -8.96 3.59
N SER A 267 -33.10 -8.54 4.68
CA SER A 267 -32.51 -8.49 6.02
C SER A 267 -32.39 -9.87 6.68
N VAL A 268 -32.87 -10.92 6.03
CA VAL A 268 -32.89 -12.29 6.54
C VAL A 268 -32.46 -13.27 5.46
N ASP A 269 -31.61 -14.22 5.84
CA ASP A 269 -31.21 -15.35 5.00
C ASP A 269 -31.57 -16.66 5.70
N LEU A 270 -32.52 -17.40 5.13
CA LEU A 270 -32.98 -18.68 5.65
C LEU A 270 -31.97 -19.79 5.41
N ASP A 271 -31.24 -19.77 4.29
CA ASP A 271 -30.30 -20.82 3.92
C ASP A 271 -29.03 -20.67 4.75
N ALA A 272 -28.55 -19.44 4.92
CA ALA A 272 -27.39 -19.14 5.75
C ALA A 272 -27.71 -19.08 7.25
N GLN A 273 -28.99 -19.07 7.64
CA GLN A 273 -29.44 -18.84 9.02
C GLN A 273 -28.82 -17.56 9.61
N THR A 274 -29.01 -16.44 8.91
CA THR A 274 -28.50 -15.14 9.34
C THR A 274 -29.53 -14.03 9.26
N VAL A 275 -29.31 -12.98 10.05
CA VAL A 275 -30.04 -11.71 9.99
C VAL A 275 -29.08 -10.53 9.92
N VAL A 276 -29.50 -9.46 9.25
CA VAL A 276 -28.71 -8.23 9.14
C VAL A 276 -28.90 -7.37 10.39
N LEU A 277 -27.79 -6.96 11.00
CA LEU A 277 -27.79 -5.97 12.08
C LEU A 277 -26.89 -4.79 11.75
N CYS A 278 -27.35 -3.58 12.06
CA CYS A 278 -26.46 -2.43 12.07
C CYS A 278 -25.40 -2.57 13.17
N THR A 279 -24.26 -1.93 12.98
CA THR A 279 -23.13 -1.96 13.92
C THR A 279 -23.53 -1.62 15.34
N THR A 280 -24.42 -0.65 15.55
CA THR A 280 -24.92 -0.27 16.88
C THR A 280 -25.75 -1.37 17.56
N CYS A 281 -26.66 -2.01 16.82
CA CYS A 281 -27.47 -3.11 17.36
C CYS A 281 -26.59 -4.34 17.62
N SER A 282 -25.68 -4.66 16.69
CA SER A 282 -24.75 -5.77 16.85
C SER A 282 -23.81 -5.56 18.04
N SER A 283 -23.25 -4.36 18.21
CA SER A 283 -22.36 -4.07 19.34
C SER A 283 -23.09 -4.14 20.68
N SER A 284 -24.34 -3.67 20.73
CA SER A 284 -25.17 -3.76 21.94
C SER A 284 -25.49 -5.21 22.33
N ILE A 285 -25.82 -6.06 21.34
CA ILE A 285 -26.07 -7.49 21.56
C ILE A 285 -24.80 -8.19 22.05
N ASN A 286 -23.66 -7.93 21.40
CA ASN A 286 -22.38 -8.51 21.80
C ASN A 286 -21.99 -8.10 23.22
N ALA A 287 -22.13 -6.81 23.57
CA ALA A 287 -21.83 -6.33 24.91
C ALA A 287 -22.74 -6.96 25.99
N LEU A 288 -24.02 -7.17 25.69
CA LEU A 288 -24.94 -7.85 26.60
C LEU A 288 -24.58 -9.33 26.75
N ALA A 289 -24.26 -10.01 25.64
CA ALA A 289 -23.85 -11.41 25.64
C ALA A 289 -22.56 -11.60 26.45
N ASP A 290 -21.57 -10.73 26.26
CA ASP A 290 -20.31 -10.74 27.01
C ASP A 290 -20.55 -10.52 28.51
N ALA A 291 -21.41 -9.56 28.86
CA ALA A 291 -21.76 -9.31 30.27
C ALA A 291 -22.47 -10.52 30.91
N GLN A 292 -23.35 -11.21 30.18
CA GLN A 292 -24.01 -12.43 30.65
C GLN A 292 -23.02 -13.59 30.78
N ALA A 293 -22.12 -13.77 29.81
CA ALA A 293 -21.09 -14.80 29.85
C ALA A 293 -20.15 -14.60 31.05
N GLN A 294 -19.71 -13.37 31.31
CA GLN A 294 -18.87 -13.05 32.48
C GLN A 294 -19.59 -13.35 33.80
N ARG A 295 -20.88 -13.00 33.91
CA ARG A 295 -21.69 -13.35 35.10
C ARG A 295 -21.77 -14.86 35.28
N ARG A 296 -22.05 -15.60 34.22
CA ARG A 296 -22.16 -17.06 34.29
C ARG A 296 -20.84 -17.73 34.66
N VAL A 297 -19.72 -17.23 34.14
CA VAL A 297 -18.38 -17.70 34.51
C VAL A 297 -18.11 -17.43 35.99
N ALA A 298 -18.49 -16.27 36.51
CA ALA A 298 -18.34 -15.95 37.93
C ALA A 298 -19.20 -16.87 38.83
N GLU A 299 -20.46 -17.11 38.47
CA GLU A 299 -21.35 -18.05 39.16
C GLU A 299 -20.79 -19.46 39.20
N LEU A 300 -20.39 -19.99 38.03
CA LEU A 300 -19.79 -21.32 37.92
C LEU A 300 -18.51 -21.42 38.74
N ARG A 301 -17.68 -20.37 38.78
CA ARG A 301 -16.46 -20.37 39.59
C ARG A 301 -16.77 -20.50 41.08
N VAL A 302 -17.80 -19.81 41.58
CA VAL A 302 -18.24 -19.93 42.97
C VAL A 302 -18.79 -21.34 43.25
N GLU A 303 -19.58 -21.88 42.33
CA GLU A 303 -20.12 -23.25 42.44
C GLU A 303 -18.99 -24.30 42.48
N PHE A 304 -18.02 -24.21 41.57
CA PHE A 304 -16.86 -25.10 41.56
C PHE A 304 -16.00 -24.97 42.81
N GLN A 305 -15.78 -23.76 43.32
CA GLN A 305 -15.07 -23.56 44.60
C GLN A 305 -15.82 -24.19 45.76
N GLY A 306 -17.16 -24.10 45.78
CA GLY A 306 -18.00 -24.78 46.77
C GLY A 306 -17.86 -26.30 46.72
N HIS A 307 -17.90 -26.90 45.52
CA HIS A 307 -17.69 -28.34 45.33
C HIS A 307 -16.28 -28.78 45.74
N VAL A 308 -15.24 -28.03 45.38
CA VAL A 308 -13.86 -28.33 45.78
C VAL A 308 -13.71 -28.28 47.31
N ALA A 309 -14.29 -27.27 47.97
CA ALA A 309 -14.24 -27.16 49.43
C ALA A 309 -15.04 -28.28 50.14
N ALA A 310 -16.13 -28.76 49.54
CA ALA A 310 -16.86 -29.92 50.06
C ALA A 310 -16.02 -31.20 49.94
N LEU A 311 -15.43 -31.45 48.77
CA LEU A 311 -14.55 -32.60 48.53
C LEU A 311 -13.31 -32.59 49.44
N GLN A 312 -12.71 -31.43 49.67
CA GLN A 312 -11.59 -31.28 50.60
C GLN A 312 -11.99 -31.67 52.03
N ARG A 313 -13.17 -31.23 52.51
CA ARG A 313 -13.67 -31.61 53.83
C ARG A 313 -13.96 -33.11 53.95
N GLU A 314 -14.51 -33.72 52.90
CA GLU A 314 -14.73 -35.17 52.88
C GLU A 314 -13.42 -35.95 52.91
N LEU A 315 -12.42 -35.54 52.10
CA LEU A 315 -11.09 -36.12 52.11
C LEU A 315 -10.41 -36.01 53.47
N GLU A 316 -10.49 -34.84 54.12
CA GLU A 316 -9.96 -34.65 55.48
C GLU A 316 -10.65 -35.58 56.49
N MET A 317 -11.98 -35.72 56.41
CA MET A 317 -12.74 -36.60 57.29
C MET A 317 -12.35 -38.07 57.07
N LEU A 318 -12.23 -38.50 55.82
CA LEU A 318 -11.78 -39.84 55.46
C LEU A 318 -10.36 -40.10 55.97
N ASN A 319 -9.45 -39.14 55.79
CA ASN A 319 -8.07 -39.27 56.23
C ASN A 319 -7.99 -39.43 57.76
N ARG A 320 -8.73 -38.62 58.52
CA ARG A 320 -8.83 -38.76 59.99
C ARG A 320 -9.35 -40.14 60.41
N ARG A 321 -10.35 -40.68 59.69
CA ARG A 321 -10.90 -42.03 59.95
C ARG A 321 -9.86 -43.12 59.67
N VAL A 322 -9.11 -43.01 58.58
CA VAL A 322 -8.04 -43.95 58.24
C VAL A 322 -6.94 -43.93 59.30
N THR A 323 -6.47 -42.75 59.70
CA THR A 323 -5.46 -42.60 60.77
C THR A 323 -5.93 -43.25 62.08
N ALA A 324 -7.16 -42.95 62.52
CA ALA A 324 -7.71 -43.52 63.75
C ALA A 324 -7.88 -45.06 63.68
N LEU A 325 -8.15 -45.62 62.51
CA LEU A 325 -8.20 -47.07 62.31
C LEU A 325 -6.80 -47.69 62.33
N SER A 326 -5.80 -47.03 61.73
CA SER A 326 -4.40 -47.50 61.77
C SER A 326 -3.80 -47.49 63.18
N GLU A 327 -4.15 -46.49 63.99
CA GLU A 327 -3.73 -46.41 65.40
C GLU A 327 -4.37 -47.50 66.27
N ARG A 328 -5.58 -47.96 65.94
CA ARG A 328 -6.26 -49.06 66.65
C ARG A 328 -5.77 -50.45 66.23
N ALA A 329 -5.14 -50.55 65.07
CA ALA A 329 -4.59 -51.80 64.53
C ALA A 329 -3.11 -52.02 64.92
N SER A 330 -2.49 -51.03 65.55
CA SER A 330 -1.12 -51.06 66.11
C SER A 330 -1.17 -51.38 67.61
#